data_AF-A0A5E4QAQ5-F1
#
_entry.id   AF-A0A5E4QAQ5-F1
#
_cell.length_a   1.000
_cell.length_b   1.000
_cell.length_c   1.000
_cell.angle_alpha   90.00
_cell.angle_beta   90.00
_cell.angle_gamma   90.00
#
_symmetry.space_group_name_H-M   'P 1'
#
loop_
_entity.id
_entity.type
_entity.pdbx_description
1 polymer ?
#
loop_
_entity_poly.entity_id
_entity_poly.type
_entity_poly.pdbx_seq_one_letter_code
_entity_poly.pdbx_strand_id
1 'polypeptide(L)'
;MIFLLFKVTITKINIYLIQKLHYSIYSGYYETEKKICKAAYKNISLNATRETCNFIIDIPQVLPSTINFVNPMINISYVFKVIAYFRWHLPVYMDLPVVIGTTPVHHLEF
;
A
#
# COMPACT_ATOMS: atom_id res chain seq x y z
N MET A 1 -9.31 -11.92 39.96
CA MET A 1 -8.62 -11.20 38.87
C MET A 1 -8.53 -12.14 37.67
N ILE A 2 -9.48 -12.05 36.74
CA ILE A 2 -9.54 -12.96 35.58
C ILE A 2 -8.54 -12.45 34.55
N PHE A 3 -7.42 -13.17 34.38
CA PHE A 3 -6.51 -12.97 33.26
C PHE A 3 -7.19 -13.49 31.99
N LEU A 4 -7.79 -12.59 31.21
CA LEU A 4 -8.18 -12.88 29.84
C LEU A 4 -6.91 -12.83 28.97
N LEU A 5 -6.35 -14.01 28.67
CA LEU A 5 -5.43 -14.20 27.56
C LEU A 5 -6.22 -13.96 26.26
N PHE A 6 -6.27 -12.71 25.79
CA PHE A 6 -6.93 -12.36 24.53
C PHE A 6 -6.12 -12.94 23.36
N LYS A 7 -6.43 -14.17 22.96
CA LYS A 7 -5.96 -14.73 21.70
C LYS A 7 -6.70 -14.03 20.56
N VAL A 8 -6.02 -13.14 19.86
CA VAL A 8 -6.56 -12.40 18.72
C VAL A 8 -6.22 -13.15 17.43
N THR A 9 -7.25 -13.44 16.62
CA THR A 9 -7.08 -14.18 15.36
C THR A 9 -7.25 -13.25 14.17
N ILE A 10 -6.23 -13.21 13.30
CA ILE A 10 -6.27 -12.52 12.02
C ILE A 10 -7.06 -13.38 11.03
N THR A 11 -8.03 -12.80 10.34
CA THR A 11 -8.90 -13.50 9.38
C THR A 11 -8.52 -13.23 7.94
N LYS A 12 -7.94 -12.05 7.67
CA LYS A 12 -7.63 -11.60 6.32
C LYS A 12 -6.55 -10.55 6.36
N ILE A 13 -5.65 -10.59 5.39
CA ILE A 13 -4.70 -9.51 5.13
C ILE A 13 -4.99 -8.98 3.72
N ASN A 14 -5.20 -7.67 3.59
CA ASN A 14 -5.22 -6.99 2.30
C ASN A 14 -3.98 -6.13 2.17
N ILE A 15 -3.39 -6.08 0.99
CA ILE A 15 -2.35 -5.12 0.63
C ILE A 15 -2.89 -4.31 -0.54
N TYR A 16 -2.87 -2.99 -0.43
CA TYR A 16 -3.25 -2.08 -1.51
C TYR A 16 -2.04 -1.25 -1.91
N LEU A 17 -1.79 -1.11 -3.21
CA LEU A 17 -0.96 -0.01 -3.71
C LEU A 17 -1.86 1.23 -3.83
N ILE A 18 -1.51 2.28 -3.10
CA ILE A 18 -2.24 3.55 -3.13
C ILE A 18 -1.33 4.61 -3.71
N GLN A 19 -1.81 5.29 -4.75
CA GLN A 19 -1.23 6.52 -5.27
C GLN A 19 -1.79 7.68 -4.47
N LYS A 20 -0.92 8.50 -3.88
CA LYS A 20 -1.26 9.75 -3.23
C LYS A 20 -0.82 10.89 -4.14
N LEU A 21 -1.76 11.76 -4.49
CA LEU A 21 -1.53 12.95 -5.29
C LEU A 21 -1.71 14.16 -4.39
N HIS A 22 -0.68 14.99 -4.30
CA HIS A 22 -0.73 16.28 -3.65
C HIS A 22 -0.52 17.37 -4.70
N TYR A 23 -1.58 18.12 -4.98
CA TYR A 23 -1.58 19.26 -5.88
C TYR A 23 -1.39 20.52 -5.06
N SER A 24 -0.40 21.34 -5.39
CA SER A 24 -0.14 22.61 -4.72
C SER A 24 -0.11 23.74 -5.73
N ILE A 25 -0.91 24.77 -5.49
CA ILE A 25 -0.93 26.02 -6.23
C ILE A 25 -0.79 27.19 -5.26
N TYR A 26 -0.56 28.40 -5.78
CA TYR A 26 -0.39 29.58 -4.92
C TYR A 26 -1.56 29.82 -3.95
N SER A 27 -2.80 29.53 -4.38
CA SER A 27 -4.01 29.79 -3.61
C SER A 27 -4.49 28.63 -2.74
N GLY A 28 -3.76 27.50 -2.69
CA GLY A 28 -4.15 26.35 -1.87
C GLY A 28 -3.59 25.02 -2.34
N TYR A 29 -4.08 23.94 -1.74
CA TYR A 29 -3.67 22.59 -2.06
C TYR A 29 -4.87 21.62 -2.12
N TYR A 30 -4.68 20.50 -2.81
CA TYR A 30 -5.66 19.42 -2.89
C TYR A 30 -4.96 18.07 -2.79
N GLU A 31 -5.47 17.21 -1.92
CA GLU A 31 -4.95 15.85 -1.72
C GLU A 31 -5.99 14.82 -2.13
N THR A 32 -5.53 13.80 -2.87
CA THR A 32 -6.39 12.69 -3.27
C THR A 32 -5.63 11.38 -3.27
N GLU A 33 -6.34 10.31 -2.93
CA GLU A 33 -5.81 8.95 -2.90
C GLU A 33 -6.54 8.08 -3.92
N LYS A 34 -5.78 7.32 -4.71
CA LYS A 34 -6.29 6.36 -5.68
C LYS A 34 -5.72 4.97 -5.39
N LYS A 35 -6.60 3.99 -5.23
CA LYS A 35 -6.20 2.58 -5.16
C LYS A 35 -5.83 2.09 -6.55
N ILE A 36 -4.60 1.61 -6.72
CA ILE A 36 -4.05 1.16 -8.00
C ILE A 36 -4.29 -0.34 -8.18
N CYS A 37 -3.82 -1.14 -7.22
CA CYS A 37 -3.96 -2.58 -7.24
C CYS A 37 -4.08 -3.14 -5.82
N LYS A 38 -4.44 -4.42 -5.72
CA LYS A 38 -4.73 -5.10 -4.46
C LYS A 38 -4.27 -6.55 -4.52
N ALA A 39 -3.64 -7.02 -3.46
CA ALA A 39 -3.57 -8.44 -3.11
C ALA A 39 -4.34 -8.71 -1.81
N ALA A 40 -4.85 -9.93 -1.68
CA ALA A 40 -5.55 -10.37 -0.49
C ALA A 40 -5.17 -11.80 -0.14
N TYR A 41 -4.91 -12.03 1.14
CA TYR A 41 -4.72 -13.35 1.71
C TYR A 41 -5.84 -13.61 2.70
N LYS A 42 -6.58 -14.70 2.48
CA LYS A 42 -7.78 -15.07 3.26
C LYS A 42 -7.61 -16.37 4.04
N ASN A 43 -6.57 -17.16 3.74
CA ASN A 43 -6.38 -18.49 4.30
C ASN A 43 -5.38 -18.46 5.45
N ILE A 44 -5.62 -17.62 6.45
CA ILE A 44 -4.75 -17.51 7.62
C ILE A 44 -5.06 -18.66 8.59
N SER A 45 -4.00 -19.32 9.06
CA SER A 45 -4.11 -20.44 9.99
C SER A 45 -4.53 -19.94 11.38
N LEU A 46 -5.76 -20.27 11.79
CA LEU A 46 -6.37 -19.80 13.04
C LEU A 46 -5.61 -20.27 14.31
N ASN A 47 -4.78 -21.30 14.18
CA ASN A 47 -4.03 -21.92 15.28
C ASN A 47 -2.51 -21.70 15.22
N ALA A 48 -2.00 -20.98 14.22
CA ALA A 48 -0.58 -20.68 14.13
C ALA A 48 -0.22 -19.51 15.05
N THR A 49 0.88 -19.62 15.79
CA THR A 49 1.49 -18.51 16.55
C THR A 49 2.35 -17.61 15.67
N ARG A 50 2.84 -18.15 14.55
CA ARG A 50 3.60 -17.43 13.53
C ARG A 50 3.27 -18.03 12.16
N GLU A 51 2.99 -17.18 11.20
CA GLU A 51 2.76 -17.55 9.79
C GLU A 51 3.48 -16.54 8.91
N THR A 52 4.21 -17.02 7.90
CA THR A 52 4.80 -16.18 6.87
C THR A 52 3.89 -16.19 5.66
N CYS A 53 3.41 -15.02 5.25
CA CYS A 53 2.54 -14.86 4.09
C CYS A 53 3.34 -14.24 2.94
N ASN A 54 3.40 -14.93 1.79
CA ASN A 54 4.02 -14.40 0.58
C ASN A 54 2.95 -13.75 -0.29
N PHE A 55 3.21 -12.52 -0.74
CA PHE A 55 2.32 -11.77 -1.61
C PHE A 55 3.05 -11.44 -2.92
N ILE A 56 2.36 -11.65 -4.03
CA ILE A 56 2.79 -11.22 -5.35
C ILE A 56 1.75 -10.21 -5.84
N ILE A 57 2.22 -9.03 -6.26
CA ILE A 57 1.36 -7.94 -6.75
C ILE A 57 1.92 -7.48 -8.09
N ASP A 58 1.14 -7.69 -9.14
CA ASP A 58 1.43 -7.10 -10.45
C ASP A 58 1.04 -5.62 -10.43
N ILE A 59 2.01 -4.75 -10.66
CA ILE A 59 1.81 -3.31 -10.71
C ILE A 59 1.51 -2.94 -12.17
N PRO A 60 0.33 -2.39 -12.49
CA PRO A 60 0.02 -1.96 -13.85
C PRO A 60 0.90 -0.76 -14.24
N GLN A 61 0.90 -0.41 -15.53
CA GLN A 61 1.57 0.80 -15.99
C GLN A 61 0.96 2.03 -15.28
N VAL A 62 1.77 2.70 -14.46
CA VAL A 62 1.41 3.90 -13.72
C VAL A 62 2.45 4.99 -13.93
N LEU A 63 2.08 6.23 -13.59
CA LEU A 63 3.03 7.33 -13.57
C LEU A 63 4.14 7.07 -12.55
N PRO A 64 5.39 7.47 -12.83
CA PRO A 64 6.45 7.37 -11.84
C PRO A 64 6.18 8.32 -10.67
N SER A 65 6.79 7.99 -9.52
CA SER A 65 6.86 8.89 -8.38
C SER A 65 7.54 10.21 -8.76
N THR A 66 7.06 11.32 -8.21
CA THR A 66 7.72 12.62 -8.34
C THR A 66 8.91 12.66 -7.39
N ILE A 67 10.08 12.22 -7.87
CA ILE A 67 11.34 12.22 -7.10
C ILE A 67 12.24 13.32 -7.66
N ASN A 68 12.93 14.05 -6.79
CA ASN A 68 13.94 15.05 -7.16
C ASN A 68 13.43 16.29 -7.92
N PHE A 69 12.12 16.55 -7.95
CA PHE A 69 11.58 17.83 -8.42
C PHE A 69 11.57 18.86 -7.30
N VAL A 70 12.12 20.04 -7.56
CA VAL A 70 12.03 21.18 -6.64
C VAL A 70 10.70 21.88 -6.88
N ASN A 71 9.84 21.96 -5.86
CA ASN A 71 8.51 22.58 -5.88
C ASN A 71 7.61 22.13 -7.06
N PRO A 72 7.35 20.81 -7.21
CA PRO A 72 6.43 20.35 -8.23
C PRO A 72 5.01 20.81 -7.90
N MET A 73 4.27 21.32 -8.90
CA MET A 73 2.84 21.61 -8.77
C MET A 73 2.03 20.34 -8.42
N ILE A 74 2.51 19.17 -8.85
CA ILE A 74 1.90 17.86 -8.60
C ILE A 74 2.96 16.92 -8.02
N ASN A 75 2.77 16.53 -6.76
CA ASN A 75 3.56 15.51 -6.11
C ASN A 75 2.82 14.17 -6.16
N ILE A 76 3.41 13.19 -6.85
CA ILE A 76 2.92 11.82 -6.96
C ILE A 76 3.77 10.93 -6.06
N SER A 77 3.15 10.30 -5.07
CA SER A 77 3.78 9.33 -4.18
C SER A 77 2.96 8.05 -4.07
N TYR A 78 3.59 6.96 -3.62
CA TYR A 78 2.95 5.66 -3.51
C TYR A 78 3.20 5.03 -2.14
N VAL A 79 2.20 4.33 -1.62
CA VAL A 79 2.33 3.51 -0.41
C VAL A 79 1.70 2.13 -0.63
N PHE A 80 2.32 1.09 -0.07
CA PHE A 80 1.62 -0.15 0.21
C PHE A 80 0.90 -0.02 1.54
N LYS A 81 -0.43 0.01 1.49
CA LYS A 81 -1.28 -0.03 2.68
C LYS A 81 -1.61 -1.48 3.00
N VAL A 82 -0.94 -2.01 4.01
CA VAL A 82 -1.18 -3.36 4.55
C VAL A 82 -2.26 -3.26 5.61
N ILE A 83 -3.33 -4.04 5.49
CA ILE A 83 -4.48 -4.04 6.40
C ILE A 83 -4.73 -5.47 6.87
N ALA A 84 -4.53 -5.70 8.16
CA ALA A 84 -4.87 -6.95 8.84
C ALA A 84 -6.26 -6.82 9.48
N TYR A 85 -7.17 -7.72 9.11
CA TYR A 85 -8.51 -7.80 9.67
C TYR A 85 -8.56 -8.90 10.72
N PHE A 86 -9.28 -8.61 11.80
CA PHE A 86 -9.52 -9.54 12.89
C PHE A 86 -11.00 -9.90 12.93
N ARG A 87 -11.33 -11.04 13.55
CA ARG A 87 -12.73 -11.49 13.63
C ARG A 87 -13.60 -10.58 14.50
N TRP A 88 -13.05 -10.05 15.59
CA TRP A 88 -13.78 -9.32 16.63
C TRP A 88 -13.10 -8.00 17.04
N HIS A 89 -12.13 -7.52 16.27
CA HIS A 89 -11.36 -6.31 16.58
C HIS A 89 -11.27 -5.41 15.35
N LEU A 90 -11.01 -4.12 15.59
CA LEU A 90 -10.76 -3.16 14.52
C LEU A 90 -9.54 -3.58 13.69
N PRO A 91 -9.59 -3.39 12.36
CA PRO A 91 -8.46 -3.72 11.52
C PRO A 91 -7.26 -2.83 11.87
N VAL A 92 -6.07 -3.42 11.85
CA VAL A 92 -4.81 -2.69 11.97
C VAL A 92 -4.28 -2.42 10.57
N TYR A 93 -3.74 -1.23 10.35
CA TYR A 93 -3.13 -0.86 9.09
C TYR A 93 -1.72 -0.29 9.28
N MET A 94 -0.89 -0.50 8.27
CA MET A 94 0.45 0.05 8.15
C MET A 94 0.64 0.57 6.73
N ASP A 95 1.15 1.79 6.60
CA ASP A 95 1.55 2.36 5.32
C ASP A 95 3.07 2.18 5.15
N LEU A 96 3.46 1.49 4.08
CA LEU A 96 4.86 1.31 3.69
C LEU A 96 5.14 2.18 2.46
N PRO A 97 6.04 3.18 2.54
CA PRO A 97 6.34 4.04 1.39
C PRO A 97 7.05 3.27 0.30
N VAL A 98 6.70 3.55 -0.95
CA VAL A 98 7.27 2.90 -2.14
C VAL A 98 7.57 3.94 -3.20
N VAL A 99 8.68 3.74 -3.88
CA VAL A 99 9.07 4.54 -5.02
C VAL A 99 8.82 3.72 -6.29
N ILE A 100 8.06 4.29 -7.22
CA ILE A 100 7.85 3.70 -8.54
C ILE A 100 8.65 4.51 -9.57
N GLY A 101 9.57 3.86 -10.25
CA GLY A 101 10.31 4.44 -11.38
C GLY A 101 9.79 3.94 -12.73
N THR A 102 10.25 4.56 -13.81
CA THR A 102 10.11 4.03 -15.16
C THR A 102 11.39 3.30 -15.54
N THR A 103 11.24 2.20 -16.29
CA THR A 103 12.38 1.62 -17.01
C THR A 103 12.61 2.44 -18.29
N PRO A 104 13.87 2.73 -18.66
CA PRO A 104 14.16 3.32 -19.96
C PRO A 104 13.61 2.41 -21.06
N VAL A 105 12.87 2.96 -22.01
CA VAL A 105 12.50 2.23 -23.21
C VAL A 105 13.78 2.03 -24.01
N HIS A 106 14.25 0.79 -24.14
CA HIS A 106 15.25 0.48 -25.15
C HIS A 106 14.60 0.71 -26.51
N HIS A 107 14.90 1.84 -27.14
CA HIS A 107 14.63 1.99 -28.57
C HIS A 107 15.47 0.92 -29.27
N LEU A 108 14.81 -0.12 -29.78
CA LEU A 108 15.42 -0.97 -30.81
C LEU A 108 15.60 -0.06 -32.01
N GLU A 109 16.84 0.37 -32.24
CA GLU A 109 17.25 1.04 -33.47
C GLU A 109 16.91 0.09 -34.63
N PHE A 110 15.92 0.48 -35.44
CA PHE A 110 15.57 -0.15 -36.72
C PHE A 110 16.42 0.46 -37.83
#